data_AF-A0A2X5BC08-F1
#
_entry.id   AF-A0A2X5BC08-F1
#
_cell.length_a   1.000
_cell.length_b   1.000
_cell.length_c   1.000
_cell.angle_alpha   90.00
_cell.angle_beta   90.00
_cell.angle_gamma   90.00
#
_symmetry.space_group_name_H-M   'P 1'
#
loop_
_entity.id
_entity.type
_entity.pdbx_description
1 polymer ?
#
loop_
_entity_poly.entity_id
_entity_poly.type
_entity_poly.pdbx_seq_one_letter_code
_entity_poly.pdbx_strand_id
1 'polypeptide(L)' 'MMDVIQEIERQLLMVLLENIPEQSARPKRENESLLNGPQVDTSKAGVVASQDQVDDLLDSLGF' A
#
# COMPACT_ATOMS: atom_id res chain seq x y z
N MET A 1 -18.44 26.59 -27.70
CA MET A 1 -17.51 25.45 -27.96
C MET A 1 -16.92 24.91 -26.67
N MET A 2 -16.40 25.75 -25.77
CA MET A 2 -15.93 25.31 -24.45
C MET A 2 -17.04 24.65 -23.60
N ASP A 3 -18.27 25.15 -23.66
CA ASP A 3 -19.39 24.58 -22.87
C ASP A 3 -19.76 23.15 -23.31
N VAL A 4 -19.62 22.87 -24.60
CA VAL A 4 -19.86 21.52 -25.16
C VAL A 4 -18.77 20.55 -24.71
N ILE A 5 -17.52 21.01 -24.64
CA ILE A 5 -16.39 20.22 -24.16
C ILE A 5 -16.56 19.89 -22.67
N GLN A 6 -16.93 20.88 -21.86
CA GLN A 6 -17.18 20.67 -20.42
C GLN A 6 -18.33 19.70 -20.16
N GLU A 7 -19.39 19.78 -20.97
CA GLU A 7 -20.53 18.86 -20.87
C GLU A 7 -20.11 17.42 -21.22
N ILE A 8 -19.31 17.25 -22.28
CA ILE A 8 -18.76 15.93 -22.65
C ILE A 8 -17.86 15.38 -21.54
N GLU A 9 -16.97 16.19 -20.96
CA GLU A 9 -16.09 15.76 -19.86
C GLU A 9 -16.90 15.31 -18.64
N ARG A 10 -17.97 16.04 -18.29
CA ARG A 10 -18.86 15.70 -17.18
C ARG A 10 -19.56 14.36 -17.42
N GLN A 11 -20.07 14.14 -18.63
CA GLN A 11 -20.73 12.90 -19.00
C GLN A 11 -19.76 11.71 -19.00
N LEU A 12 -18.54 11.89 -19.51
CA LEU A 12 -17.50 10.86 -19.47
C LEU A 12 -17.12 10.49 -18.03
N LEU A 13 -17.02 11.47 -17.13
CA LEU A 13 -16.77 11.21 -15.71
C LEU A 13 -17.91 10.44 -15.05
N MET A 14 -19.17 10.77 -15.36
CA MET A 14 -20.34 10.02 -14.86
C MET A 14 -20.30 8.57 -15.32
N VAL A 15 -20.06 8.32 -16.61
CA VAL A 15 -19.93 6.96 -17.15
C VAL A 15 -18.82 6.19 -16.46
N LEU A 16 -17.66 6.82 -16.24
CA LEU A 16 -16.56 6.18 -15.52
C LEU A 16 -16.96 5.81 -14.10
N LEU A 17 -17.56 6.73 -13.33
CA LEU A 17 -17.99 6.49 -11.95
C LEU A 17 -19.05 5.38 -11.84
N GLU A 18 -20.04 5.37 -12.74
CA GLU A 18 -21.10 4.35 -12.79
C GLU A 18 -20.57 2.97 -13.15
N ASN A 19 -19.47 2.91 -13.90
CA ASN A 19 -18.83 1.67 -14.32
C ASN A 19 -17.56 1.35 -13.53
N ILE A 20 -17.29 2.06 -12.43
CA ILE A 20 -16.29 1.59 -11.47
C ILE A 20 -16.84 0.25 -10.96
N PRO A 21 -16.15 -0.87 -11.23
CA PRO A 21 -16.53 -2.11 -10.58
C PRO A 21 -16.48 -1.84 -9.09
N GLU A 22 -17.55 -2.17 -8.36
CA GLU A 22 -17.55 -2.22 -6.89
C GLU A 22 -16.18 -2.75 -6.51
N GLN A 23 -15.38 -1.94 -5.80
CA GLN A 23 -14.11 -2.40 -5.27
C GLN A 23 -14.52 -3.55 -4.38
N SER A 24 -14.48 -4.76 -4.94
CA SER A 24 -15.01 -5.97 -4.35
C SER A 24 -14.20 -6.04 -3.10
N ALA A 25 -14.80 -5.63 -1.98
CA ALA A 25 -14.11 -5.12 -0.81
C ALA A 25 -13.00 -6.10 -0.57
N ARG A 26 -11.79 -5.73 -1.04
CA ARG A 26 -10.73 -6.73 -1.29
C ARG A 26 -10.60 -7.32 0.07
N PRO A 27 -11.01 -8.58 0.30
CA PRO A 27 -11.26 -9.05 1.66
C PRO A 27 -9.95 -8.77 2.34
N LYS A 28 -9.96 -7.82 3.29
CA LYS A 28 -8.74 -7.22 3.83
C LYS A 28 -7.91 -8.41 4.20
N ARG A 29 -6.93 -8.73 3.35
CA ARG A 29 -6.16 -9.95 3.56
C ARG A 29 -5.49 -9.61 4.87
N GLU A 30 -5.54 -10.50 5.84
CA GLU A 30 -4.81 -10.29 7.10
C GLU A 30 -3.31 -9.97 6.83
N ASN A 31 -2.86 -10.23 5.59
CA ASN A 31 -1.60 -9.88 4.96
C ASN A 31 -1.69 -8.74 3.90
N GLU A 32 -2.40 -7.64 4.15
CA GLU A 32 -2.23 -6.38 3.39
C GLU A 32 -0.90 -5.67 3.71
N SER A 33 -0.11 -6.25 4.61
CA SER A 33 1.30 -5.87 4.79
C SER A 33 2.08 -6.21 3.52
N LEU A 34 2.93 -5.27 3.10
CA LEU A 34 3.93 -5.51 2.07
C LEU A 34 4.81 -6.71 2.49
N LEU A 35 5.07 -7.63 1.57
CA LEU A 35 5.90 -8.82 1.82
C LEU A 35 7.31 -8.43 2.34
N ASN A 36 7.85 -7.31 1.85
CA ASN A 36 9.15 -6.74 2.25
C ASN A 36 9.05 -5.22 2.46
N GLY A 37 7.96 -4.74 3.08
CA GLY A 37 7.80 -3.31 3.35
C GLY A 37 8.55 -2.84 4.60
N PRO A 38 8.63 -1.52 4.81
CA PRO A 38 9.09 -0.99 6.09
C PRO A 38 8.20 -1.51 7.22
N GLN A 39 8.82 -1.90 8.32
CA GLN A 39 8.11 -2.40 9.49
C GLN A 39 7.26 -1.27 10.10
N VAL A 40 5.94 -1.48 10.14
CA VAL A 40 4.99 -0.50 10.71
C VAL A 40 4.89 -0.63 12.23
N ASP A 41 5.04 -1.86 12.75
CA ASP A 41 4.95 -2.17 14.19
C ASP A 41 6.33 -2.52 14.74
N THR A 42 6.96 -1.57 15.42
CA THR A 42 8.30 -1.74 15.98
C THR A 42 8.36 -2.63 17.22
N SER A 43 7.22 -3.10 17.73
CA SER A 43 7.15 -3.95 18.93
C SER A 43 7.30 -5.46 18.63
N LYS A 44 7.25 -5.83 17.34
CA LYS A 44 7.33 -7.25 16.94
C LYS A 44 8.72 -7.84 17.15
N ALA A 45 8.75 -9.14 17.46
CA ALA A 45 9.99 -9.90 17.56
C ALA A 45 10.74 -9.90 16.22
N GLY A 46 12.08 -9.78 16.28
CA GLY A 46 12.95 -9.75 15.10
C GLY A 46 13.05 -8.38 14.40
N VAL A 47 12.38 -7.34 14.93
CA VAL A 47 12.59 -5.97 14.47
C VAL A 47 13.88 -5.43 15.06
N VAL A 48 14.74 -4.93 14.19
CA VAL A 48 16.01 -4.31 14.56
C VAL A 48 15.86 -2.79 14.47
N ALA A 49 16.19 -2.08 15.55
CA ALA A 49 15.94 -0.64 15.70
C ALA A 49 17.23 0.21 15.70
N SER A 50 18.41 -0.41 15.75
CA SER A 50 19.71 0.28 15.71
C SER A 50 20.78 -0.54 14.98
N GLN A 51 21.87 0.13 14.58
CA GLN A 51 22.99 -0.52 13.91
C GLN A 51 23.69 -1.56 14.80
N ASP A 52 23.88 -1.26 16.08
CA ASP A 52 24.48 -2.19 17.04
C ASP A 52 23.70 -3.53 17.11
N GLN A 53 22.36 -3.47 17.03
CA GLN A 53 21.52 -4.66 17.01
C GLN A 53 21.59 -5.41 15.67
N VAL A 54 21.88 -4.72 14.56
CA VAL A 54 22.16 -5.37 13.27
C VAL A 54 23.48 -6.14 13.38
N ASP A 55 24.49 -5.52 13.98
CA ASP A 55 25.83 -6.11 14.11
C ASP A 55 25.79 -7.35 15.02
N ASP A 56 25.15 -7.26 16.20
CA ASP A 56 24.93 -8.40 17.11
C ASP A 56 24.19 -9.57 16.41
N LEU A 57 23.24 -9.24 15.52
CA LEU A 57 22.50 -10.25 14.75
C LEU A 57 23.41 -10.93 13.72
N LEU A 58 24.22 -10.16 12.99
CA LEU A 58 25.15 -10.69 11.99
C LEU A 58 26.21 -11.60 12.65
N ASP A 59 26.76 -11.18 13.79
CA ASP A 59 27.69 -11.97 14.59
C ASP A 59 27.05 -13.32 15.00
N SER A 60 25.79 -13.31 15.45
CA SER A 60 25.06 -14.52 15.86
C SER A 60 24.85 -15.52 14.71
N LEU A 61 24.81 -15.02 13.47
CA LEU A 61 24.68 -15.81 12.25
C LEU A 61 26.03 -16.20 11.64
N GLY A 62 27.14 -15.68 12.18
CA GLY A 62 28.51 -15.93 11.72
C GLY A 62 28.91 -15.13 10.47
N PHE A 63 28.31 -13.95 10.26
CA PHE A 63 28.69 -12.98 9.22
C PHE A 63 29.65 -11.92 9.75
#